data_AF-A0A392Q352-F1
#
_entry.id   AF-A0A392Q352-F1
#
_cell.length_a   1.000
_cell.length_b   1.000
_cell.length_c   1.000
_cell.angle_alpha   90.00
_cell.angle_beta   90.00
_cell.angle_gamma   90.00
#
_symmetry.space_group_name_H-M   'P 1'
#
loop_
_entity.id
_entity.type
_entity.pdbx_description
1 polymer ?
#
loop_
_entity_poly.entity_id
_entity_poly.type
_entity_poly.pdbx_seq_one_letter_code
_entity_poly.pdbx_strand_id
1 'polypeptide(L)' 'MYANEIQNIRHLLRREWIVGIKHTLREGNACADILAKMGASANSPLVVLEEPPSQLFSALSADAR' A
#
# COMPACT_ATOMS: atom_id res chain seq x y z
N MET A 1 -6.31 19.71 -2.59
CA MET A 1 -4.94 19.55 -3.13
C MET A 1 -4.61 18.06 -3.26
N TYR A 2 -5.38 17.34 -4.08
CA TYR A 2 -5.19 15.91 -4.40
C TYR A 2 -5.61 15.57 -5.84
N ALA A 3 -5.81 16.59 -6.68
CA ALA A 3 -6.44 16.42 -7.99
C ALA A 3 -5.57 15.55 -8.91
N ASN A 4 -4.25 15.71 -8.81
CA ASN A 4 -3.28 14.95 -9.59
C ASN A 4 -3.26 13.48 -9.15
N GLU A 5 -3.28 13.22 -7.85
CA GLU A 5 -3.29 11.87 -7.26
C GLU A 5 -4.58 11.13 -7.63
N ILE A 6 -5.73 11.80 -7.53
CA ILE A 6 -7.03 11.25 -7.93
C ILE A 6 -7.05 10.93 -9.43
N GLN A 7 -6.48 11.80 -10.27
CA GLN A 7 -6.38 11.55 -11.71
C GLN A 7 -5.48 10.34 -12.01
N ASN A 8 -4.35 10.21 -11.32
CA ASN A 8 -3.45 9.07 -11.44
C ASN A 8 -4.13 7.76 -11.02
N ILE A 9 -4.85 7.74 -9.90
CA ILE A 9 -5.63 6.58 -9.45
C ILE A 9 -6.67 6.19 -10.51
N ARG A 10 -7.42 7.16 -11.04
CA ARG A 10 -8.41 6.91 -12.12
C ARG A 10 -7.78 6.36 -13.39
N HIS A 11 -6.59 6.83 -13.76
CA HIS A 11 -5.85 6.30 -14.91
C HIS A 11 -5.42 4.85 -14.67
N LEU A 12 -4.92 4.52 -13.48
CA LEU A 12 -4.56 3.15 -13.11
C LEU A 12 -5.77 2.22 -13.15
N LEU A 13 -6.92 2.64 -12.62
CA LEU A 13 -8.15 1.83 -12.62
C LEU A 13 -8.70 1.53 -14.02
N ARG A 14 -8.31 2.28 -15.05
CA ARG A 14 -8.76 2.10 -16.44
C ARG A 14 -7.87 1.16 -17.26
N ARG A 15 -6.76 0.68 -16.70
CA ARG A 15 -5.89 -0.28 -17.40
C ARG A 15 -6.62 -1.62 -17.60
N GLU A 16 -6.08 -2.46 -18.48
CA GLU A 16 -6.64 -3.78 -18.78
C GLU A 16 -6.29 -4.81 -17.68
N TRP A 17 -6.88 -4.62 -16.50
CA TRP A 17 -6.73 -5.50 -15.34
C TRP A 17 -8.01 -5.50 -14.50
N ILE A 18 -8.22 -6.56 -13.72
CA ILE A 18 -9.40 -6.69 -12.86
C ILE A 18 -9.06 -6.09 -11.50
N VAL A 19 -9.71 -4.99 -11.15
CA VAL A 19 -9.50 -4.29 -9.87
C VAL A 19 -10.81 -4.21 -9.08
N GLY A 20 -10.77 -4.64 -7.83
CA GLY A 20 -11.82 -4.42 -6.84
C GLY A 20 -11.36 -3.46 -5.76
N ILE A 21 -12.12 -2.39 -5.51
CA ILE A 21 -11.84 -1.46 -4.41
C ILE A 21 -12.71 -1.89 -3.22
N LYS A 22 -12.07 -2.21 -2.10
CA LYS A 22 -12.74 -2.53 -0.84
C LYS A 22 -12.26 -1.56 0.22
N HIS A 23 -13.22 -0.98 0.95
CA HIS A 23 -12.92 -0.15 2.09
C HIS A 23 -12.72 -1.04 3.33
N THR A 24 -11.63 -0.85 4.06
CA THR A 24 -11.38 -1.49 5.35
C THR A 24 -11.60 -0.48 6.48
N LEU A 25 -12.02 -0.95 7.65
CA LEU A 25 -12.20 -0.08 8.80
C LEU A 25 -10.84 0.14 9.50
N ARG A 26 -10.44 1.40 9.72
CA ARG A 26 -9.21 1.78 10.46
C ARG A 26 -7.94 1.14 9.86
N GLU A 27 -7.04 0.66 10.69
CA GLU A 27 -5.79 -0.06 10.37
C GLU A 27 -6.07 -1.52 9.97
N GLY A 28 -7.17 -1.78 9.24
CA GLY A 28 -7.55 -3.13 8.79
C GLY A 28 -6.67 -3.70 7.68
N ASN A 29 -5.51 -3.08 7.43
CA ASN A 29 -4.45 -3.55 6.55
C ASN A 29 -3.11 -3.08 7.12
N ALA A 30 -2.67 -3.74 8.18
CA ALA A 30 -1.49 -3.40 8.95
C ALA A 30 -0.21 -3.49 8.10
N CYS A 31 -0.13 -4.42 7.15
CA CYS A 31 1.01 -4.50 6.23
C CYS A 31 1.11 -3.24 5.36
N ALA A 32 0.00 -2.76 4.81
CA ALA A 32 0.00 -1.55 4.00
C ALA A 32 0.43 -0.32 4.81
N ASP A 33 -0.02 -0.20 6.06
CA ASP A 33 0.37 0.92 6.94
C ASP A 33 1.87 0.89 7.27
N ILE A 34 2.45 -0.29 7.52
CA ILE A 34 3.89 -0.44 7.75
C ILE A 34 4.67 -0.03 6.50
N LEU A 35 4.30 -0.56 5.33
CA LEU A 35 4.98 -0.25 4.07
C LEU A 35 4.86 1.23 3.71
N ALA A 36 3.70 1.86 3.94
CA ALA A 36 3.51 3.29 3.69
C ALA A 36 4.40 4.15 4.60
N LYS A 37 4.53 3.80 5.89
CA LYS A 37 5.42 4.48 6.85
C LYS A 37 6.89 4.33 6.46
N MET A 38 7.30 3.13 6.04
CA MET A 38 8.65 2.89 5.54
C MET A 38 8.95 3.71 4.28
N GLY A 39 8.03 3.71 3.31
CA GLY A 39 8.16 4.49 2.08
C GLY A 39 8.21 6.00 2.33
N ALA A 40 7.38 6.52 3.25
CA ALA A 40 7.40 7.94 3.64
C ALA A 40 8.71 8.36 4.31
N SER A 41 9.42 7.42 4.94
CA SER A 41 10.72 7.65 5.58
C SER A 41 11.91 7.41 4.64
N ALA A 42 11.66 6.94 3.42
CA ALA A 42 12.71 6.60 2.46
C ALA A 42 13.21 7.84 1.72
N ASN A 43 14.52 7.89 1.47
CA ASN A 43 15.15 8.96 0.69
C ASN A 43 15.03 8.76 -0.84
N SER A 44 14.38 7.69 -1.28
CA SER A 44 14.22 7.34 -2.69
C SER A 44 12.74 7.19 -3.03
N PRO A 45 12.30 7.65 -4.23
CA PRO A 45 10.93 7.48 -4.68
C PRO A 45 10.53 6.01 -4.89
N LEU A 46 11.51 5.12 -5.04
CA LEU A 46 11.30 3.68 -5.13
C LEU A 46 12.42 2.95 -4.38
N VAL A 47 12.02 2.03 -3.52
CA VAL A 47 12.93 1.13 -2.80
C VAL A 47 12.48 -0.29 -3.08
N VAL A 48 13.39 -1.10 -3.61
CA VAL A 48 13.17 -2.53 -3.82
C VAL A 48 13.84 -3.26 -2.66
N LEU A 49 13.09 -4.13 -1.99
CA LEU A 49 13.58 -4.94 -0.87
C LEU A 49 13.80 -6.36 -1.37
N GLU A 50 15.00 -6.90 -1.18
CA GLU A 50 15.32 -8.29 -1.54
C GLU A 50 14.66 -9.30 -0.59
N GLU A 51 14.43 -8.89 0.65
CA GLU A 51 13.78 -9.70 1.68
C GLU A 51 12.63 -8.93 2.34
N PRO A 52 11.56 -9.61 2.79
CA PRO A 52 10.46 -8.96 3.48
C PRO A 52 10.92 -8.41 4.85
N PRO A 53 10.59 -7.15 5.19
CA PRO A 53 10.87 -6.58 6.50
C PRO A 53 10.30 -7.43 7.62
N SER A 54 11.08 -7.62 8.69
CA SER A 54 10.67 -8.43 9.84
C SER A 54 9.36 -7.97 10.49
N GLN A 55 9.06 -6.67 10.39
CA GLN A 55 7.85 -6.02 10.88
C GLN A 55 6.57 -6.52 10.16
N LEU A 56 6.69 -7.04 8.93
CA LEU A 56 5.54 -7.55 8.18
C LEU A 56 5.06 -8.92 8.66
N PHE A 57 5.91 -9.73 9.30
CA PHE A 57 5.52 -11.08 9.70
C PHE A 57 4.37 -11.07 10.73
N SER A 58 4.42 -10.15 11.71
CA SER A 58 3.35 -9.99 12.69
C SER A 58 2.10 -9.35 12.08
N ALA A 59 2.28 -8.37 11.18
CA ALA A 59 1.17 -7.69 10.50
C ALA A 59 0.40 -8.60 9.54
N LEU A 60 1.10 -9.50 8.84
CA LEU A 60 0.47 -10.47 7.94
C LEU A 60 -0.53 -11.38 8.67
N SER A 61 -0.18 -11.76 9.90
CA SER A 61 -1.08 -12.55 10.76
C SER A 61 -2.30 -11.77 11.24
N ALA A 62 -2.20 -10.44 11.30
CA ALA A 62 -3.33 -9.56 11.63
C ALA A 62 -4.25 -9.35 10.41
N ASP A 63 -3.67 -9.21 9.22
CA ASP A 63 -4.40 -8.99 7.95
C ASP A 63 -5.09 -10.25 7.42
N ALA A 64 -4.63 -11.44 7.82
CA ALA A 64 -5.22 -12.72 7.42
C ALA A 64 -6.51 -13.08 8.17
N ARG A 65 -6.99 -12.23 9.09
CA ARG A 65 -8.17 -12.44 9.94
C ARG A 65 -9.39 -11.72 9.39
#